data_AF-A0A6J1PP22-F1
#
_entry.id   AF-A0A6J1PP22-F1
#
_cell.length_a   1.000
_cell.length_b   1.000
_cell.length_c   1.000
_cell.angle_alpha   90.00
_cell.angle_beta   90.00
_cell.angle_gamma   90.00
#
_symmetry.space_group_name_H-M   'P 1'
#
loop_
_entity.id
_entity.type
_entity.pdbx_description
1 polymer ?
#
loop_
_entity_poly.entity_id
_entity_poly.type
_entity_poly.pdbx_seq_one_letter_code
_entity_poly.pdbx_strand_id
1 'polypeptide(L)'
;MTVWRRNVMRKRIFVPPEPDAKAILSAAEEGNLARIRKLLSKDRLLLDCTDKDGYTPLHRACYGNNVAVVEYLLEAGAKIDAKTQDEWQPLHSACCWNNTECAETLIANGADINAKSKGDQTPLHLVSASSHNSPALQLLLLHPDTNPYLVNSSGDTADQIARRTTKYYPMYEIIEPCLNEI
;
A
#
# COMPACT_ATOMS: atom_id res chain seq x y z
N MET A 1 -28.88 -32.50 31.36
CA MET A 1 -27.41 -32.47 31.45
C MET A 1 -26.86 -31.74 30.25
N THR A 2 -26.63 -30.44 30.39
CA THR A 2 -26.23 -29.52 29.32
C THR A 2 -24.72 -29.64 29.10
N VAL A 3 -24.30 -30.26 27.99
CA VAL A 3 -22.88 -30.31 27.62
C VAL A 3 -22.55 -29.05 26.82
N TRP A 4 -21.90 -28.09 27.49
CA TRP A 4 -21.19 -26.98 26.83
C TRP A 4 -19.97 -27.53 26.08
N ARG A 5 -19.98 -27.50 24.74
CA ARG A 5 -18.76 -27.67 23.94
C ARG A 5 -18.29 -26.33 23.38
N ARG A 6 -17.33 -25.77 24.12
CA ARG A 6 -16.18 -24.94 23.74
C ARG A 6 -16.29 -24.12 22.45
N ASN A 7 -16.41 -22.81 22.68
CA ASN A 7 -15.82 -21.72 21.90
C ASN A 7 -14.52 -22.14 21.20
N VAL A 8 -14.57 -22.18 19.87
CA VAL A 8 -13.41 -21.88 19.03
C VAL A 8 -13.72 -20.54 18.40
N MET A 9 -13.18 -19.46 18.97
CA MET A 9 -13.18 -18.15 18.31
C MET A 9 -12.31 -18.25 17.06
N ARG A 10 -12.88 -18.73 15.96
CA ARG A 10 -12.40 -18.35 14.63
C ARG A 10 -12.65 -16.84 14.56
N LYS A 11 -11.58 -16.05 14.37
CA LYS A 11 -11.71 -14.65 13.95
C LYS A 11 -12.71 -14.64 12.81
N ARG A 12 -13.92 -14.18 13.10
CA ARG A 12 -15.02 -14.18 12.15
C ARG A 12 -14.62 -13.10 11.17
N ILE A 13 -14.06 -13.50 10.03
CA ILE A 13 -13.86 -12.61 8.90
C ILE A 13 -15.28 -12.16 8.56
N PHE A 14 -15.66 -11.00 9.07
CA PHE A 14 -16.93 -10.41 8.73
C PHE A 14 -16.79 -9.97 7.27
N VAL A 15 -17.47 -10.68 6.39
CA VAL A 15 -17.63 -10.27 5.00
C VAL A 15 -18.88 -9.38 5.01
N PRO A 16 -18.75 -8.05 4.82
CA PRO A 16 -19.90 -7.17 4.74
C PRO A 16 -20.79 -7.60 3.57
N PRO A 17 -22.08 -7.19 3.56
CA PRO A 17 -22.95 -7.47 2.42
C PRO A 17 -22.25 -7.01 1.13
N GLU A 18 -22.09 -7.94 0.18
CA GLU A 18 -21.35 -7.75 -1.07
C GLU A 18 -21.62 -6.41 -1.79
N PRO A 19 -22.87 -5.90 -1.89
CA PRO A 19 -23.10 -4.62 -2.53
C PRO A 19 -22.44 -3.43 -1.82
N ASP A 20 -22.41 -3.41 -0.48
CA ASP A 20 -21.84 -2.29 0.28
C ASP A 20 -20.32 -2.39 0.33
N ALA A 21 -19.76 -3.60 0.44
CA ALA A 21 -18.32 -3.85 0.33
C ALA A 21 -17.79 -3.40 -1.04
N LYS A 22 -18.46 -3.80 -2.13
CA LYS A 22 -18.12 -3.35 -3.48
C LYS A 22 -18.29 -1.84 -3.64
N ALA A 23 -19.34 -1.26 -3.05
CA ALA A 23 -19.62 0.16 -3.13
C ALA A 23 -18.58 1.03 -2.41
N ILE A 24 -18.05 0.61 -1.26
CA ILE A 24 -17.01 1.39 -0.57
C ILE A 24 -15.67 1.29 -1.31
N LEU A 25 -15.34 0.12 -1.87
CA LEU A 25 -14.13 -0.08 -2.66
C LEU A 25 -14.14 0.77 -3.93
N SER A 26 -15.26 0.80 -4.66
CA SER A 26 -15.38 1.66 -5.85
C SER A 26 -15.40 3.14 -5.48
N ALA A 27 -16.09 3.52 -4.39
CA ALA A 27 -16.09 4.89 -3.91
C ALA A 27 -14.70 5.39 -3.50
N ALA A 28 -13.87 4.50 -2.93
CA ALA A 28 -12.48 4.81 -2.58
C ALA A 28 -11.61 5.02 -3.82
N GLU A 29 -11.75 4.18 -4.83
CA GLU A 29 -11.07 4.32 -6.12
C GLU A 29 -11.50 5.57 -6.89
N GLU A 30 -12.78 5.95 -6.83
CA GLU A 30 -13.35 7.14 -7.47
C GLU A 30 -13.12 8.45 -6.69
N GLY A 31 -12.61 8.38 -5.45
CA GLY A 31 -12.43 9.56 -4.60
C GLY A 31 -13.73 10.11 -4.00
N ASN A 32 -14.81 9.33 -3.99
CA ASN A 32 -16.13 9.76 -3.54
C ASN A 32 -16.25 9.74 -2.00
N LEU A 33 -15.63 10.74 -1.37
CA LEU A 33 -15.59 10.89 0.08
C LEU A 33 -16.98 10.96 0.72
N ALA A 34 -17.95 11.61 0.08
CA ALA A 34 -19.33 11.71 0.58
C ALA A 34 -19.99 10.32 0.68
N ARG A 35 -19.78 9.47 -0.33
CA ARG A 35 -20.28 8.10 -0.34
C ARG A 35 -19.59 7.24 0.72
N ILE A 36 -18.27 7.38 0.89
CA ILE A 36 -17.53 6.68 1.96
C ILE A 36 -18.04 7.08 3.33
N ARG A 37 -18.21 8.38 3.61
CA ARG A 37 -18.76 8.89 4.88
C ARG A 37 -20.14 8.28 5.17
N LYS A 38 -21.02 8.26 4.16
CA LYS A 38 -22.36 7.67 4.29
C LYS A 38 -22.30 6.16 4.57
N LEU A 39 -21.45 5.42 3.88
CA LEU A 39 -21.31 3.97 4.08
C LEU A 39 -20.73 3.64 5.46
N LEU A 40 -19.64 4.31 5.86
CA LEU A 40 -19.01 4.10 7.16
C LEU A 40 -19.88 4.52 8.34
N SER A 41 -20.80 5.48 8.15
CA SER A 41 -21.78 5.83 9.18
C SER A 41 -22.80 4.72 9.44
N LYS A 42 -23.04 3.84 8.46
CA LYS A 42 -23.95 2.69 8.58
C LYS A 42 -23.23 1.47 9.12
N ASP A 43 -22.03 1.20 8.61
CA ASP A 43 -21.23 0.05 9.00
C ASP A 43 -19.74 0.37 8.98
N ARG A 44 -19.12 0.41 10.16
CA ARG A 44 -17.68 0.68 10.32
C ARG A 44 -16.82 -0.51 9.88
N LEU A 45 -17.38 -1.72 9.79
CA LEU A 45 -16.64 -2.92 9.36
C LEU A 45 -16.26 -2.84 7.87
N LEU A 46 -16.86 -1.93 7.12
CA LEU A 46 -16.48 -1.65 5.73
C LEU A 46 -15.05 -1.10 5.59
N LEU A 47 -14.42 -0.57 6.65
CA LEU A 47 -13.01 -0.17 6.63
C LEU A 47 -12.06 -1.33 6.33
N ASP A 48 -12.40 -2.52 6.82
CA ASP A 48 -11.59 -3.73 6.72
C ASP A 48 -12.07 -4.67 5.61
N CYS A 49 -13.07 -4.26 4.80
CA CYS A 49 -13.55 -5.09 3.71
C CYS A 49 -12.47 -5.22 2.63
N THR A 50 -12.51 -6.33 1.88
CA THR A 50 -11.58 -6.58 0.79
C THR A 50 -12.31 -7.07 -0.45
N ASP A 51 -11.73 -6.80 -1.62
CA ASP A 51 -12.13 -7.52 -2.84
C ASP A 51 -11.57 -8.96 -2.87
N LYS A 52 -11.77 -9.62 -4.02
CA LYS A 52 -11.30 -10.99 -4.29
C LYS A 52 -9.78 -11.15 -4.24
N ASP A 53 -9.01 -10.08 -4.37
CA ASP A 53 -7.55 -10.08 -4.40
C ASP A 53 -6.96 -9.54 -3.06
N GLY A 54 -7.83 -9.17 -2.11
CA GLY A 54 -7.45 -8.70 -0.78
C GLY A 54 -7.28 -7.17 -0.67
N TYR A 55 -7.67 -6.39 -1.67
CA TYR A 55 -7.52 -4.93 -1.61
C TYR A 55 -8.59 -4.31 -0.71
N THR A 56 -8.14 -3.52 0.27
CA THR A 56 -9.01 -2.73 1.14
C THR A 56 -9.41 -1.39 0.50
N PRO A 57 -10.38 -0.63 1.06
CA PRO A 57 -10.67 0.73 0.61
C PRO A 57 -9.43 1.63 0.61
N LEU A 58 -8.52 1.46 1.57
CA LEU A 58 -7.28 2.24 1.63
C LEU A 58 -6.37 1.96 0.42
N HIS A 59 -6.24 0.69 0.00
CA HIS A 59 -5.48 0.37 -1.21
C HIS A 59 -6.12 0.98 -2.47
N ARG A 60 -7.46 0.90 -2.57
CA ARG A 60 -8.21 1.43 -3.71
C ARG A 60 -8.13 2.95 -3.79
N ALA A 61 -8.16 3.64 -2.65
CA ALA A 61 -7.90 5.08 -2.57
C ALA A 61 -6.50 5.45 -3.05
N CYS A 62 -5.49 4.66 -2.65
CA CYS A 62 -4.11 4.84 -3.11
C CYS A 62 -3.97 4.57 -4.61
N TYR A 63 -4.67 3.58 -5.16
CA TYR A 63 -4.69 3.30 -6.60
C TYR A 63 -5.31 4.44 -7.42
N GLY A 64 -6.39 5.06 -6.93
CA GLY A 64 -7.03 6.21 -7.56
C GLY A 64 -6.37 7.57 -7.30
N ASN A 65 -5.23 7.61 -6.59
CA ASN A 65 -4.57 8.83 -6.10
C ASN A 65 -5.50 9.80 -5.32
N ASN A 66 -6.43 9.27 -4.51
CA ASN A 66 -7.41 10.07 -3.79
C ASN A 66 -6.95 10.42 -2.38
N VAL A 67 -6.05 11.40 -2.25
CA VAL A 67 -5.41 11.80 -0.98
C VAL A 67 -6.43 12.09 0.13
N ALA A 68 -7.45 12.91 -0.16
CA ALA A 68 -8.49 13.24 0.83
C ALA A 68 -9.28 12.01 1.33
N VAL A 69 -9.38 10.97 0.52
CA VAL A 69 -9.96 9.69 0.94
C VAL A 69 -8.98 8.89 1.77
N VAL A 70 -7.70 8.85 1.38
CA VAL A 70 -6.62 8.20 2.15
C VAL A 70 -6.56 8.75 3.56
N GLU A 71 -6.46 10.07 3.71
CA GLU A 71 -6.44 10.75 5.02
C GLU A 71 -7.67 10.39 5.84
N TYR A 72 -8.87 10.52 5.26
CA TYR A 72 -10.10 10.21 5.98
C TYR A 72 -10.20 8.73 6.40
N LEU A 73 -9.75 7.79 5.57
CA LEU A 73 -9.76 6.37 5.91
C LEU A 73 -8.78 6.07 7.04
N LEU A 74 -7.59 6.69 7.05
CA LEU A 74 -6.62 6.58 8.14
C LEU A 74 -7.17 7.17 9.44
N GLU A 75 -7.77 8.35 9.40
CA GLU A 75 -8.46 8.97 10.54
C GLU A 75 -9.60 8.09 11.08
N ALA A 76 -10.34 7.41 10.20
CA ALA A 76 -11.40 6.49 10.57
C ALA A 76 -10.89 5.18 11.21
N GLY A 77 -9.58 4.92 11.15
CA GLY A 77 -8.91 3.76 11.72
C GLY A 77 -8.68 2.61 10.73
N ALA A 78 -8.59 2.90 9.43
CA ALA A 78 -8.16 1.91 8.45
C ALA A 78 -6.73 1.44 8.77
N LYS A 79 -6.46 0.14 8.57
CA LYS A 79 -5.14 -0.43 8.79
C LYS A 79 -4.17 0.01 7.70
N ILE A 80 -3.16 0.79 8.08
CA ILE A 80 -2.10 1.27 7.17
C ILE A 80 -1.21 0.15 6.63
N ASP A 81 -1.14 -0.97 7.36
CA ASP A 81 -0.34 -2.16 7.06
C ASP A 81 -1.20 -3.34 6.53
N ALA A 82 -2.45 -3.08 6.15
CA ALA A 82 -3.33 -4.10 5.59
C ALA A 82 -2.67 -4.81 4.41
N LYS A 83 -2.78 -6.13 4.35
CA LYS A 83 -2.13 -6.95 3.32
C LYS A 83 -3.14 -7.54 2.33
N THR A 84 -2.86 -7.40 1.03
CA THR A 84 -3.54 -8.15 -0.03
C THR A 84 -3.10 -9.62 -0.06
N GLN A 85 -3.62 -10.41 -1.00
CA GLN A 85 -3.17 -11.81 -1.20
C GLN A 85 -1.71 -11.93 -1.63
N ASP A 86 -1.15 -10.91 -2.28
CA ASP A 86 0.28 -10.84 -2.59
C ASP A 86 1.07 -10.06 -1.52
N GLU A 87 0.47 -9.90 -0.34
CA GLU A 87 1.03 -9.17 0.79
C GLU A 87 1.39 -7.71 0.49
N TRP A 88 0.75 -7.12 -0.52
CA TRP A 88 0.90 -5.70 -0.78
C TRP A 88 0.25 -4.94 0.35
N GLN A 89 0.96 -3.93 0.83
CA GLN A 89 0.41 -2.88 1.68
C GLN A 89 -0.02 -1.68 0.83
N PRO A 90 -0.86 -0.76 1.33
CA PRO A 90 -1.26 0.45 0.62
C PRO A 90 -0.09 1.23 0.01
N LEU A 91 1.06 1.29 0.70
CA LEU A 91 2.27 1.95 0.19
C LEU A 91 2.83 1.29 -1.07
N HIS A 92 2.80 -0.05 -1.16
CA HIS A 92 3.19 -0.77 -2.38
C HIS A 92 2.29 -0.36 -3.56
N SER A 93 0.98 -0.24 -3.34
CA SER A 93 0.05 0.23 -4.38
C SER A 93 0.36 1.67 -4.78
N ALA A 94 0.49 2.60 -3.83
CA ALA A 94 0.77 4.00 -4.13
C ALA A 94 2.06 4.16 -4.95
N CYS A 95 3.15 3.49 -4.55
CA CYS A 95 4.44 3.58 -5.24
C CYS A 95 4.43 2.88 -6.61
N CYS A 96 3.82 1.69 -6.73
CA CYS A 96 3.78 0.95 -7.99
C CYS A 96 3.06 1.73 -9.11
N TRP A 97 2.04 2.51 -8.74
CA TRP A 97 1.24 3.34 -9.65
C TRP A 97 1.70 4.80 -9.71
N ASN A 98 2.83 5.13 -9.07
CA ASN A 98 3.42 6.48 -9.03
C ASN A 98 2.49 7.57 -8.43
N ASN A 99 1.58 7.16 -7.54
CA ASN A 99 0.66 8.03 -6.82
C ASN A 99 1.36 8.64 -5.60
N THR A 100 2.23 9.61 -5.90
CA THR A 100 3.26 10.12 -4.99
C THR A 100 2.66 10.82 -3.77
N GLU A 101 1.63 11.63 -3.96
CA GLU A 101 0.95 12.33 -2.85
C GLU A 101 0.32 11.33 -1.86
N CYS A 102 -0.25 10.22 -2.35
CA CYS A 102 -0.73 9.15 -1.48
C CYS A 102 0.41 8.44 -0.75
N ALA A 103 1.56 8.22 -1.42
CA ALA A 103 2.73 7.62 -0.80
C ALA A 103 3.30 8.52 0.32
N GLU A 104 3.42 9.84 0.09
CA GLU A 104 3.80 10.83 1.10
C GLU A 104 2.87 10.77 2.30
N THR A 105 1.55 10.78 2.05
CA THR A 105 0.53 10.73 3.09
C THR A 105 0.65 9.47 3.93
N LEU A 106 0.85 8.30 3.30
CA LEU A 106 1.04 7.04 4.00
C LEU A 106 2.30 7.04 4.86
N ILE A 107 3.44 7.49 4.32
CA ILE A 107 4.71 7.55 5.05
C ILE A 107 4.59 8.51 6.24
N ALA A 108 3.98 9.69 6.05
CA ALA A 108 3.71 10.65 7.11
C ALA A 108 2.82 10.09 8.23
N ASN A 109 1.95 9.13 7.90
CA ASN A 109 1.10 8.42 8.86
C ASN A 109 1.73 7.12 9.42
N GLY A 110 3.03 6.90 9.20
CA GLY A 110 3.79 5.81 9.78
C GLY A 110 3.72 4.49 9.00
N ALA A 111 3.46 4.54 7.69
CA ALA A 111 3.63 3.36 6.85
C ALA A 111 5.10 2.93 6.84
N ASP A 112 5.36 1.63 6.94
CA ASP A 112 6.71 1.08 6.84
C ASP A 112 7.22 1.20 5.39
N ILE A 113 8.16 2.12 5.18
CA ILE A 113 8.75 2.41 3.87
C ILE A 113 9.53 1.22 3.29
N ASN A 114 9.96 0.29 4.15
CA ASN A 114 10.68 -0.93 3.80
C ASN A 114 9.81 -2.18 3.90
N ALA A 115 8.49 -2.02 4.00
CA ALA A 115 7.55 -3.13 4.11
C ALA A 115 7.79 -4.14 3.00
N LYS A 116 7.66 -5.43 3.32
CA LYS A 116 7.87 -6.52 2.38
C LYS A 116 6.56 -7.13 1.96
N SER A 117 6.32 -7.14 0.66
CA SER A 117 5.28 -7.94 0.02
C SER A 117 5.80 -9.34 -0.32
N LYS A 118 4.97 -10.14 -0.98
CA LYS A 118 5.31 -11.50 -1.40
C LYS A 118 6.55 -11.51 -2.28
N GLY A 119 7.46 -12.44 -1.98
CA GLY A 119 8.78 -12.46 -2.61
C GLY A 119 9.74 -11.40 -2.08
N ASP A 120 9.51 -10.89 -0.86
CA ASP A 120 10.31 -9.88 -0.17
C ASP A 120 10.49 -8.57 -0.96
N GLN A 121 9.57 -8.25 -1.87
CA GLN A 121 9.63 -7.00 -2.64
C GLN A 121 9.19 -5.84 -1.76
N THR A 122 10.03 -4.82 -1.65
CA THR A 122 9.69 -3.54 -1.00
C THR A 122 9.03 -2.58 -1.98
N PRO A 123 8.41 -1.47 -1.51
CA PRO A 123 7.91 -0.42 -2.40
C PRO A 123 8.97 0.07 -3.38
N LEU A 124 10.24 0.15 -2.94
CA LEU A 124 11.37 0.57 -3.78
C LEU A 124 11.66 -0.45 -4.90
N HIS A 125 11.56 -1.75 -4.63
CA HIS A 125 11.72 -2.77 -5.67
C HIS A 125 10.63 -2.66 -6.74
N LEU A 126 9.37 -2.49 -6.31
CA LEU A 126 8.23 -2.42 -7.23
C LEU A 126 8.29 -1.19 -8.12
N VAL A 127 8.54 0.00 -7.55
CA VAL A 127 8.63 1.24 -8.34
C VAL A 127 9.81 1.21 -9.32
N SER A 128 10.91 0.55 -8.94
CA SER A 128 12.10 0.33 -9.78
C SER A 128 11.82 -0.63 -10.95
N ALA A 129 10.89 -1.56 -10.78
CA ALA A 129 10.46 -2.46 -11.85
C ALA A 129 9.45 -1.80 -12.81
N SER A 130 8.54 -0.97 -12.28
CA SER A 130 7.39 -0.45 -13.04
C SER A 130 7.63 0.90 -13.73
N SER A 131 8.52 1.74 -13.20
CA SER A 131 8.64 3.13 -13.64
C SER A 131 10.08 3.59 -13.73
N HIS A 132 10.36 4.46 -14.70
CA HIS A 132 11.69 5.03 -14.93
C HIS A 132 11.68 6.47 -14.44
N ASN A 133 12.57 6.80 -13.49
CA ASN A 133 12.71 8.15 -12.91
C ASN A 133 11.36 8.80 -12.55
N SER A 134 10.61 8.13 -11.67
CA SER A 134 9.29 8.58 -11.25
C SER A 134 9.37 9.36 -9.93
N PRO A 135 8.46 10.31 -9.67
CA PRO A 135 8.42 11.03 -8.39
C PRO A 135 8.30 10.10 -7.18
N ALA A 136 7.59 8.97 -7.29
CA ALA A 136 7.54 7.97 -6.23
C ALA A 136 8.90 7.29 -5.98
N LEU A 137 9.68 7.03 -7.04
CA LEU A 137 11.05 6.51 -6.91
C LEU A 137 11.95 7.53 -6.20
N GLN A 138 11.88 8.81 -6.58
CA GLN A 138 12.65 9.88 -5.94
C GLN A 138 12.27 10.04 -4.47
N LEU A 139 10.97 10.07 -4.17
CA LEU A 139 10.45 10.12 -2.81
C LEU A 139 11.02 9.01 -1.93
N LEU A 140 11.03 7.76 -2.41
CA LEU A 140 11.57 6.65 -1.64
C LEU A 140 13.09 6.77 -1.50
N LEU A 141 13.82 7.03 -2.58
CA LEU A 141 15.29 7.11 -2.52
C LEU A 141 15.82 8.25 -1.64
N LEU A 142 15.10 9.37 -1.59
CA LEU A 142 15.49 10.54 -0.80
C LEU A 142 15.01 10.46 0.65
N HIS A 143 14.16 9.49 1.00
CA HIS A 143 13.68 9.34 2.37
C HIS A 143 14.75 8.67 3.25
N PRO A 144 15.09 9.25 4.42
CA PRO A 144 16.21 8.78 5.26
C PRO A 144 16.03 7.35 5.78
N ASP A 145 14.78 6.92 5.99
CA ASP A 145 14.48 5.59 6.50
C ASP A 145 14.48 4.50 5.41
N THR A 146 14.62 4.86 4.13
CA THR A 146 14.65 3.88 3.06
C THR A 146 15.95 3.10 3.07
N ASN A 147 15.85 1.77 3.03
CA ASN A 147 17.00 0.89 2.85
C ASN A 147 17.07 0.37 1.41
N PRO A 148 17.92 0.95 0.54
CA PRO A 148 18.03 0.54 -0.86
C PRO A 148 18.78 -0.79 -1.05
N TYR A 149 19.42 -1.32 -0.01
CA TYR A 149 20.22 -2.55 -0.05
C TYR A 149 19.42 -3.81 0.31
N LEU A 150 18.13 -3.67 0.63
CA LEU A 150 17.27 -4.83 0.84
C LEU A 150 17.22 -5.65 -0.45
N VAL A 151 17.31 -6.97 -0.28
CA VAL A 151 17.16 -7.94 -1.37
C VAL A 151 15.80 -8.61 -1.27
N ASN A 152 15.21 -8.84 -2.43
CA ASN A 152 14.03 -9.65 -2.56
C ASN A 152 14.36 -11.16 -2.46
N SER A 153 13.35 -12.04 -2.58
CA SER A 153 13.58 -13.49 -2.47
C SER A 153 14.41 -14.09 -3.60
N SER A 154 14.61 -13.37 -4.71
CA SER A 154 15.52 -13.73 -5.80
C SER A 154 16.96 -13.28 -5.55
N GLY A 155 17.22 -12.52 -4.49
CA GLY A 155 18.52 -11.94 -4.18
C GLY A 155 18.81 -10.62 -4.91
N ASP A 156 17.83 -10.05 -5.61
CA ASP A 156 17.99 -8.78 -6.32
C ASP A 156 17.65 -7.60 -5.40
N THR A 157 18.50 -6.58 -5.39
CA THR A 157 18.22 -5.23 -4.86
C THR A 157 17.39 -4.41 -5.85
N ALA A 158 16.83 -3.28 -5.40
CA ALA A 158 16.11 -2.36 -6.27
C ALA A 158 16.96 -1.84 -7.45
N ASP A 159 18.26 -1.54 -7.23
CA ASP A 159 19.20 -1.16 -8.30
C ASP A 159 19.35 -2.26 -9.33
N GLN A 160 19.57 -3.50 -8.87
CA GLN A 160 19.74 -4.65 -9.75
C GLN A 160 18.49 -4.91 -10.59
N ILE A 161 17.29 -4.81 -10.00
CA ILE A 161 16.03 -4.89 -10.75
C ILE A 161 16.01 -3.84 -11.85
N ALA A 162 16.27 -2.59 -11.49
CA ALA A 162 16.16 -1.49 -12.44
C ALA A 162 17.19 -1.54 -13.58
N ARG A 163 18.41 -2.01 -13.31
CA ARG A 163 19.41 -2.27 -14.34
C ARG A 163 19.01 -3.37 -15.31
N ARG A 164 18.20 -4.34 -14.86
CA ARG A 164 17.71 -5.44 -15.69
C ARG A 164 16.48 -5.04 -16.51
N THR A 165 15.61 -4.21 -15.93
CA THR A 165 14.37 -3.77 -16.58
C THR A 165 14.59 -2.60 -17.52
N THR A 166 15.70 -1.86 -17.41
CA THR A 166 15.91 -0.62 -18.18
C THR A 166 17.28 -0.54 -18.86
N LYS A 167 17.33 0.00 -20.09
CA LYS A 167 18.58 0.34 -20.80
C LYS A 167 19.22 1.66 -20.34
N TYR A 168 18.47 2.49 -19.62
CA TYR A 168 18.83 3.84 -19.20
C TYR A 168 18.37 4.05 -17.76
N TYR A 169 19.08 3.45 -16.81
CA TYR A 169 18.81 3.67 -15.38
C TYR A 169 19.81 4.67 -14.80
N PRO A 170 19.41 5.94 -14.55
CA PRO A 170 20.26 6.89 -13.88
C PRO A 170 19.98 6.85 -12.37
N MET A 171 19.96 5.67 -11.74
CA MET A 171 20.01 5.62 -10.27
C MET A 171 21.18 6.48 -9.78
N TYR A 172 22.29 6.43 -10.52
CA TYR A 172 23.51 7.18 -10.26
C TYR A 172 23.33 8.69 -10.36
N GLU A 173 22.51 9.24 -11.25
CA GLU A 173 22.33 10.70 -11.33
C GLU A 173 21.49 11.24 -10.15
N ILE A 174 20.63 10.41 -9.56
CA ILE A 174 19.79 10.79 -8.42
C ILE A 174 20.48 10.49 -7.07
N ILE A 175 21.28 9.41 -7.01
CA ILE A 175 21.88 8.90 -5.77
C ILE A 175 23.32 9.41 -5.53
N GLU A 176 24.11 9.76 -6.55
CA GLU A 176 25.49 10.26 -6.32
C GLU A 176 25.57 11.45 -5.34
N PRO A 177 24.64 12.41 -5.33
CA PRO A 177 24.64 13.46 -4.31
C PRO A 177 24.35 12.93 -2.91
N CYS A 178 23.47 11.91 -2.78
CA CYS A 178 23.00 11.42 -1.48
C CYS A 178 23.92 10.37 -0.83
N LEU A 179 24.68 9.59 -1.61
CA LEU A 179 25.67 8.64 -1.08
C LEU A 179 27.00 9.28 -0.68
N ASN A 180 27.32 10.47 -1.21
CA ASN A 180 28.57 11.17 -0.91
C ASN A 180 28.50 12.06 0.34
N GLU A 181 27.34 12.14 1.01
CA GLU A 181 27.14 12.94 2.24
C GLU A 181 27.01 12.10 3.53
N ILE A 182 27.34 10.80 3.48
CA ILE A 182 27.43 9.90 4.66
C ILE A 182 28.87 9.47 4.87
#